data_AF-A0AAE7EH63-F1
#
_entry.id   AF-A0AAE7EH63-F1
#
_cell.length_a   1.000
_cell.length_b   1.000
_cell.length_c   1.000
_cell.angle_alpha   90.00
_cell.angle_beta   90.00
_cell.angle_gamma   90.00
#
_symmetry.space_group_name_H-M   'P 1'
#
loop_
_entity.id
_entity.type
_entity.pdbx_description
1 polymer ?
#
loop_
_entity_poly.entity_id
_entity_poly.type
_entity_poly.pdbx_seq_one_letter_code
_entity_poly.pdbx_strand_id
1 'polypeptide(L)'
;MDDLLATGKLPDNSGKIITDRSVSYSDLFKLSTNNSTGFPKEVLLVRQEIDGKMRHVIYSGDAGRVGEPKNSRPIAHTHPTENIYQQWPSPGDMKTINGYYYARLDIKQNHKTQAHSIIWGDKPGETTTIYPGPGKEPLPSRNPKKRK
;
A
#
# COMPACT_ATOMS: atom_id res chain seq x y z
N MET A 1 -15.37 -6.62 1.43
CA MET A 1 -14.19 -7.32 0.91
C MET A 1 -14.64 -8.51 0.07
N ASP A 2 -15.59 -9.29 0.57
CA ASP A 2 -16.14 -10.48 -0.08
C ASP A 2 -16.55 -10.27 -1.54
N ASP A 3 -17.25 -9.18 -1.86
CA ASP A 3 -17.65 -8.87 -3.25
C ASP A 3 -16.45 -8.62 -4.19
N LEU A 4 -15.36 -7.98 -3.69
CA LEU A 4 -14.13 -7.82 -4.48
C LEU A 4 -13.47 -9.17 -4.73
N LEU A 5 -13.41 -10.04 -3.71
CA LEU A 5 -12.80 -11.36 -3.83
C LEU A 5 -13.62 -12.30 -4.73
N ALA A 6 -14.95 -12.22 -4.65
CA ALA A 6 -15.84 -13.05 -5.46
C ALA A 6 -15.80 -12.66 -6.94
N THR A 7 -15.69 -11.36 -7.24
CA THR A 7 -15.74 -10.86 -8.63
C THR A 7 -14.37 -10.63 -9.25
N GLY A 8 -13.33 -10.44 -8.44
CA GLY A 8 -12.01 -10.00 -8.88
C GLY A 8 -11.99 -8.59 -9.48
N LYS A 9 -13.11 -7.85 -9.47
CA LYS A 9 -13.21 -6.53 -10.11
C LYS A 9 -12.58 -5.46 -9.23
N LEU A 10 -11.40 -5.00 -9.60
CA LEU A 10 -10.66 -3.99 -8.83
C LEU A 10 -11.25 -2.58 -9.02
N PRO A 11 -11.13 -1.70 -8.00
CA PRO A 11 -11.78 -0.39 -8.00
C PRO A 11 -11.00 0.72 -8.71
N ASP A 12 -9.80 0.43 -9.22
CA ASP A 12 -8.88 1.37 -9.84
C ASP A 12 -8.67 2.63 -8.97
N ASN A 13 -8.53 3.79 -9.61
CA ASN A 13 -8.36 5.08 -8.94
C ASN A 13 -9.67 5.62 -8.35
N SER A 14 -10.82 4.98 -8.59
CA SER A 14 -12.10 5.42 -8.01
C SER A 14 -12.22 5.08 -6.53
N GLY A 15 -11.51 4.03 -6.09
CA GLY A 15 -11.51 3.58 -4.72
C GLY A 15 -12.80 2.85 -4.32
N LYS A 16 -12.68 1.87 -3.42
CA LYS A 16 -13.84 1.19 -2.84
C LYS A 16 -13.74 1.18 -1.33
N ILE A 17 -14.79 1.70 -0.68
CA ILE A 17 -14.92 1.69 0.77
C ILE A 17 -15.11 0.24 1.22
N ILE A 18 -14.31 -0.18 2.20
CA ILE A 18 -14.47 -1.48 2.84
C ILE A 18 -15.28 -1.30 4.11
N THR A 19 -16.43 -1.98 4.14
CA THR A 19 -17.39 -1.96 5.25
C THR A 19 -17.05 -2.96 6.34
N ASP A 20 -16.20 -3.94 6.03
CA ASP A 20 -15.80 -4.99 6.96
C ASP A 20 -14.86 -4.42 8.03
N ARG A 21 -14.94 -4.99 9.24
CA ARG A 21 -14.18 -4.49 10.39
C ARG A 21 -12.67 -4.76 10.28
N SER A 22 -12.25 -5.71 9.45
CA SER A 22 -10.85 -6.08 9.26
C SER A 22 -10.56 -6.37 7.79
N VAL A 23 -9.43 -5.86 7.29
CA VAL A 23 -8.90 -6.17 5.95
C VAL A 23 -7.73 -7.13 6.11
N SER A 24 -7.82 -8.31 5.50
CA SER A 24 -6.74 -9.29 5.46
C SER A 24 -5.72 -8.95 4.39
N TYR A 25 -4.43 -8.98 4.74
CA TYR A 25 -3.35 -8.75 3.77
C TYR A 25 -3.24 -9.88 2.74
N SER A 26 -3.51 -11.12 3.15
CA SER A 26 -3.59 -12.26 2.22
C SER A 26 -4.66 -12.01 1.15
N ASP A 27 -5.80 -11.44 1.53
CA ASP A 27 -6.88 -11.14 0.58
C ASP A 27 -6.54 -9.95 -0.33
N LEU A 28 -5.82 -8.94 0.18
CA LEU A 28 -5.26 -7.89 -0.69
C LEU A 28 -4.29 -8.45 -1.73
N PHE A 29 -3.42 -9.40 -1.34
CA PHE A 29 -2.49 -10.04 -2.27
C PHE A 29 -3.20 -10.96 -3.28
N LYS A 30 -4.26 -11.67 -2.87
CA LYS A 30 -5.09 -12.42 -3.81
C LYS A 30 -5.75 -11.50 -4.82
N LEU A 31 -6.24 -10.33 -4.41
CA LEU A 31 -6.78 -9.33 -5.35
C LEU A 31 -5.70 -8.80 -6.31
N SER A 32 -4.46 -8.63 -5.86
CA SER A 32 -3.40 -8.11 -6.71
C SER A 32 -2.92 -9.10 -7.79
N THR A 33 -3.14 -10.40 -7.58
CA THR A 33 -2.67 -11.48 -8.46
C THR A 33 -3.79 -12.22 -9.21
N ASN A 34 -4.95 -12.41 -8.57
CA ASN A 34 -6.11 -13.16 -9.08
C ASN A 34 -7.32 -12.24 -9.31
N ASN A 35 -7.13 -11.12 -10.01
CA ASN A 35 -8.21 -10.21 -10.38
C ASN A 35 -8.81 -10.52 -11.76
N SER A 36 -9.94 -9.88 -12.08
CA SER A 36 -10.69 -10.09 -13.32
C SER A 36 -9.95 -9.68 -14.59
N THR A 37 -8.85 -8.94 -14.50
CA THR A 37 -8.07 -8.54 -15.68
C THR A 37 -7.11 -9.65 -16.13
N GLY A 38 -6.82 -10.63 -15.26
CA GLY A 38 -5.82 -11.68 -15.53
C GLY A 38 -4.36 -11.20 -15.45
N PHE A 39 -4.13 -9.93 -15.09
CA PHE A 39 -2.79 -9.36 -14.95
C PHE A 39 -2.52 -8.90 -13.50
N PRO A 40 -1.27 -8.99 -13.02
CA PRO A 40 -0.87 -8.42 -11.75
C PRO A 40 -1.17 -6.91 -11.67
N LYS A 41 -1.75 -6.47 -10.55
CA LYS A 41 -2.16 -5.09 -10.30
C LYS A 41 -1.82 -4.72 -8.87
N GLU A 42 -1.14 -3.60 -8.63
CA GLU A 42 -0.93 -3.14 -7.26
C GLU A 42 -2.24 -2.71 -6.62
N VAL A 43 -2.44 -3.09 -5.36
CA VAL A 43 -3.59 -2.76 -4.54
C VAL A 43 -3.11 -1.95 -3.34
N LEU A 44 -3.72 -0.79 -3.09
CA LEU A 44 -3.42 0.11 -1.98
C LEU A 44 -4.58 0.13 -0.99
N LEU A 45 -4.29 -0.13 0.27
CA LEU A 45 -5.19 0.09 1.40
C LEU A 45 -4.84 1.42 2.08
N VAL A 46 -5.81 2.32 2.17
CA VAL A 46 -5.68 3.59 2.89
C VAL A 46 -6.71 3.74 4.01
N ARG A 47 -6.42 4.63 4.96
CA ARG A 47 -7.39 5.22 5.88
C ARG A 47 -7.72 6.62 5.39
N GLN A 48 -8.97 6.90 5.08
CA GLN A 48 -9.41 8.18 4.53
C GLN A 48 -10.65 8.69 5.27
N GLU A 49 -10.77 10.01 5.44
CA GLU A 49 -11.99 10.61 5.96
C GLU A 49 -13.00 10.77 4.81
N ILE A 50 -14.18 10.16 4.96
CA ILE A 50 -15.30 10.22 4.03
C ILE A 50 -16.56 10.48 4.86
N ASP A 51 -17.28 11.55 4.53
CA ASP A 51 -18.49 12.00 5.25
C ASP A 51 -18.26 12.14 6.77
N GLY A 52 -17.13 12.74 7.16
CA GLY A 52 -16.76 12.97 8.56
C GLY A 52 -16.38 11.70 9.33
N LYS A 53 -16.22 10.56 8.67
CA LYS A 53 -15.85 9.28 9.29
C LYS A 53 -14.57 8.73 8.67
N MET A 54 -13.66 8.25 9.50
CA MET A 54 -12.50 7.50 9.03
C MET A 54 -12.93 6.13 8.50
N ARG A 55 -12.65 5.86 7.22
CA ARG A 55 -12.96 4.62 6.52
C ARG A 55 -11.70 3.97 5.98
N HIS A 56 -11.76 2.65 5.80
CA HIS A 56 -10.79 1.91 4.99
C HIS A 56 -11.24 1.94 3.54
N VAL A 57 -10.31 2.24 2.64
CA VAL A 57 -10.58 2.33 1.20
C VAL A 57 -9.48 1.57 0.47
N ILE A 58 -9.88 0.75 -0.50
CA ILE A 58 -8.97 0.04 -1.40
C ILE A 58 -8.94 0.77 -2.75
N TYR A 59 -7.75 1.02 -3.26
CA TYR A 59 -7.49 1.48 -4.61
C TYR A 59 -6.68 0.41 -5.36
N SER A 60 -6.72 0.43 -6.68
CA SER A 60 -5.81 -0.36 -7.51
C SER A 60 -5.17 0.48 -8.60
N GLY A 61 -3.99 0.06 -9.04
CA GLY A 61 -3.28 0.65 -10.17
C GLY A 61 -2.67 -0.43 -11.03
N ASP A 62 -1.55 -0.13 -11.69
CA ASP A 62 -0.83 -1.09 -12.52
C ASP A 62 0.12 -1.96 -11.71
N ALA A 63 0.77 -2.93 -12.36
CA ALA A 63 1.63 -3.94 -11.73
C ALA A 63 2.81 -3.39 -10.89
N GLY A 64 3.14 -2.11 -11.03
CA GLY A 64 4.25 -1.46 -10.31
C GLY A 64 3.93 -0.04 -9.83
N ARG A 65 2.65 0.35 -9.85
CA ARG A 65 2.23 1.67 -9.37
C ARG A 65 0.74 1.70 -9.09
N VAL A 66 0.41 2.08 -7.86
CA VAL A 66 -0.93 2.54 -7.46
C VAL A 66 -0.90 4.00 -7.03
N GLY A 67 -1.88 4.77 -7.48
CA GLY A 67 -2.00 6.18 -7.12
C GLY A 67 -2.51 6.33 -5.68
N GLU A 68 -1.82 7.13 -4.86
CA GLU A 68 -2.34 7.49 -3.55
C GLU A 68 -3.30 8.70 -3.66
N PRO A 69 -4.53 8.60 -3.13
CA PRO A 69 -5.45 9.73 -3.08
C PRO A 69 -5.00 10.78 -2.06
N LYS A 70 -5.27 12.05 -2.38
CA LYS A 70 -5.00 13.18 -1.47
C LYS A 70 -5.73 13.01 -0.14
N ASN A 71 -5.13 13.54 0.94
CA ASN A 71 -5.69 13.52 2.30
C ASN A 71 -6.01 12.12 2.85
N SER A 72 -5.35 11.09 2.33
CA SER A 72 -5.44 9.74 2.86
C SER A 72 -4.18 9.37 3.63
N ARG A 73 -4.29 8.35 4.48
CA ARG A 73 -3.14 7.71 5.11
C ARG A 73 -2.91 6.35 4.46
N PRO A 74 -1.73 6.08 3.89
CA PRO A 74 -1.41 4.76 3.39
C PRO A 74 -1.23 3.79 4.57
N ILE A 75 -1.84 2.61 4.48
CA ILE A 75 -1.73 1.54 5.49
C ILE A 75 -0.87 0.41 4.94
N ALA A 76 -1.17 -0.03 3.74
CA ALA A 76 -0.43 -1.08 3.07
C ALA A 76 -0.62 -1.00 1.57
N HIS A 77 0.33 -1.51 0.81
CA HIS A 77 0.10 -1.83 -0.60
C HIS A 77 0.74 -3.17 -0.96
N THR A 78 0.27 -3.76 -2.04
CA THR A 78 0.82 -5.02 -2.56
C THR A 78 1.90 -4.76 -3.59
N HIS A 79 2.92 -5.59 -3.61
CA HIS A 79 3.80 -5.78 -4.75
C HIS A 79 3.55 -7.17 -5.35
N PRO A 80 2.74 -7.29 -6.42
CA PRO A 80 2.32 -8.59 -6.93
C PRO A 80 3.35 -9.29 -7.82
N THR A 81 4.59 -8.80 -7.90
CA THR A 81 5.63 -9.41 -8.76
C THR A 81 6.73 -10.07 -7.92
N GLU A 82 7.25 -11.19 -8.41
CA GLU A 82 8.21 -12.06 -7.71
C GLU A 82 9.66 -11.52 -7.68
N ASN A 83 9.85 -10.22 -7.72
CA ASN A 83 11.18 -9.63 -7.62
C ASN A 83 11.57 -9.44 -6.15
N ILE A 84 12.70 -10.00 -5.71
CA ILE A 84 13.23 -9.82 -4.35
C ILE A 84 13.36 -8.34 -3.93
N TYR A 85 13.60 -7.44 -4.89
CA TYR A 85 13.70 -6.00 -4.63
C TYR A 85 12.34 -5.34 -4.36
N GLN A 86 11.23 -6.03 -4.66
CA GLN A 86 9.88 -5.63 -4.32
C GLN A 86 9.42 -6.18 -2.97
N GLN A 87 10.28 -6.83 -2.20
CA GLN A 87 9.98 -7.07 -0.78
C GLN A 87 10.24 -5.83 0.09
N TRP A 88 10.81 -4.77 -0.49
CA TRP A 88 11.25 -3.57 0.22
C TRP A 88 10.62 -2.31 -0.39
N PRO A 89 10.52 -1.20 0.37
CA PRO A 89 9.98 0.04 -0.17
C PRO A 89 10.87 0.60 -1.27
N SER A 90 10.23 1.09 -2.31
CA SER A 90 10.87 1.99 -3.25
C SER A 90 11.15 3.36 -2.59
N PRO A 91 12.05 4.17 -3.17
CA PRO A 91 12.17 5.58 -2.79
C PRO A 91 10.85 6.36 -2.88
N GLY A 92 9.96 5.98 -3.81
CA GLY A 92 8.63 6.57 -3.96
C GLY A 92 7.72 6.28 -2.77
N ASP A 93 7.75 5.05 -2.26
CA ASP A 93 6.99 4.65 -1.06
C ASP A 93 7.47 5.45 0.14
N MET A 94 8.79 5.51 0.35
CA MET A 94 9.36 6.26 1.47
C MET A 94 9.04 7.75 1.39
N LYS A 95 9.11 8.36 0.19
CA LYS A 95 8.73 9.76 -0.02
C LYS A 95 7.26 10.00 0.38
N THR A 96 6.38 9.09 -0.02
CA THR A 96 4.94 9.18 0.22
C THR A 96 4.63 9.07 1.72
N ILE A 97 5.14 8.03 2.37
CA ILE A 97 4.89 7.74 3.79
C ILE A 97 5.52 8.81 4.69
N ASN A 98 6.73 9.27 4.38
CA ASN A 98 7.34 10.39 5.10
C ASN A 98 6.59 11.70 4.88
N GLY A 99 6.13 11.98 3.65
CA GLY A 99 5.35 13.17 3.35
C GLY A 99 4.09 13.29 4.20
N TYR A 100 3.33 12.19 4.33
CA TYR A 100 2.18 12.12 5.23
C TYR A 100 2.58 12.38 6.70
N TYR A 101 3.64 11.72 7.17
CA TYR A 101 4.10 11.85 8.56
C TYR A 101 4.50 13.29 8.92
N TYR A 102 5.32 13.94 8.11
CA TYR A 102 5.76 15.31 8.36
C TYR A 102 4.60 16.32 8.29
N ALA A 103 3.68 16.16 7.33
CA ALA A 103 2.47 16.99 7.27
C ALA A 103 1.60 16.85 8.54
N ARG A 104 1.59 15.68 9.19
CA ARG A 104 0.90 15.48 10.47
C ARG A 104 1.66 16.07 11.65
N LEU A 105 2.99 16.08 11.63
CA LEU A 105 3.79 16.73 12.67
C LEU A 105 3.60 18.25 12.66
N ASP A 106 3.47 18.87 11.49
CA ASP A 106 3.21 20.30 11.36
C ASP A 106 1.88 20.71 12.02
N ILE A 107 0.88 19.82 11.99
CA ILE A 107 -0.42 20.03 12.64
C ILE A 107 -0.37 19.64 14.12
N LYS A 108 0.35 18.57 14.45
CA LYS A 108 0.43 17.99 15.80
C LYS A 108 1.86 17.51 16.08
N GLN A 109 2.62 18.32 16.80
CA GLN A 109 4.04 18.12 17.07
C GLN A 109 4.40 16.78 17.75
N ASN A 110 3.43 16.11 18.40
CA ASN A 110 3.62 14.79 19.01
C ASN A 110 2.91 13.65 18.25
N HIS A 111 2.71 13.82 16.93
CA HIS A 111 2.15 12.78 16.08
C HIS A 111 3.02 11.52 16.14
N LYS A 112 2.41 10.39 16.52
CA LYS A 112 3.12 9.11 16.58
C LYS A 112 3.33 8.57 15.18
N THR A 113 4.51 8.04 14.91
CA THR A 113 4.77 7.28 13.68
C THR A 113 3.79 6.12 13.56
N GLN A 114 3.30 5.87 12.35
CA GLN A 114 2.36 4.80 12.06
C GLN A 114 2.98 3.89 11.00
N ALA A 115 2.85 2.58 11.23
CA ALA A 115 3.35 1.58 10.32
C ALA A 115 2.64 1.66 8.96
N HIS A 116 3.42 1.38 7.92
CA HIS A 116 2.96 1.03 6.59
C HIS A 116 3.50 -0.37 6.25
N SER A 117 2.72 -1.18 5.53
CA SER A 117 3.15 -2.54 5.15
C SER A 117 3.22 -2.71 3.63
N ILE A 118 4.27 -3.38 3.17
CA ILE A 118 4.38 -3.88 1.81
C ILE A 118 4.03 -5.35 1.85
N ILE A 119 3.06 -5.76 1.03
CA ILE A 119 2.56 -7.13 0.98
C ILE A 119 3.08 -7.75 -0.31
N TRP A 120 3.96 -8.74 -0.20
CA TRP A 120 4.60 -9.37 -1.36
C TRP A 120 4.26 -10.85 -1.49
N GLY A 121 3.37 -11.37 -0.64
CA GLY A 121 2.83 -12.71 -0.73
C GLY A 121 1.55 -12.90 0.09
N ASP A 122 0.98 -14.10 0.05
CA ASP A 122 -0.28 -14.46 0.70
C ASP A 122 -0.11 -15.20 2.03
N LYS A 123 1.12 -15.59 2.40
CA LYS A 123 1.43 -16.32 3.63
C LYS A 123 1.86 -15.41 4.77
N PRO A 124 1.71 -15.87 6.03
CA PRO A 124 2.28 -15.18 7.19
C PRO A 124 3.78 -14.93 7.02
N GLY A 125 4.22 -13.70 7.29
CA GLY A 125 5.62 -13.30 7.14
C GLY A 125 5.97 -12.74 5.75
N GLU A 126 5.08 -12.83 4.76
CA GLU A 126 5.30 -12.29 3.41
C GLU A 126 4.94 -10.79 3.32
N THR A 127 5.37 -10.04 4.33
CA THR A 127 5.09 -8.62 4.50
C THR A 127 6.29 -7.90 5.09
N THR A 128 6.60 -6.72 4.57
CA THR A 128 7.63 -5.85 5.12
C THR A 128 6.98 -4.63 5.75
N THR A 129 7.17 -4.47 7.06
CA THR A 129 6.63 -3.32 7.80
C THR A 129 7.67 -2.22 7.91
N ILE A 130 7.27 -1.01 7.52
CA ILE A 130 8.12 0.17 7.51
C ILE A 130 7.47 1.29 8.32
N TYR A 131 8.30 2.18 8.84
CA TYR A 131 7.88 3.32 9.65
C TYR A 131 8.47 4.61 9.07
N PRO A 132 7.67 5.68 8.92
CA PRO A 132 8.19 6.99 8.57
C PRO A 132 9.03 7.58 9.70
N GLY A 133 9.92 8.51 9.34
CA GLY A 133 10.69 9.32 10.28
C GLY A 133 12.09 9.67 9.79
N PRO A 134 12.83 10.48 10.58
CA PRO A 134 14.18 10.90 10.25
C PRO A 134 15.12 9.69 10.09
N GLY A 135 15.98 9.73 9.07
CA GLY A 135 16.96 8.68 8.79
C GLY A 135 16.37 7.36 8.25
N LYS A 136 15.08 7.33 7.91
CA LYS A 136 14.45 6.18 7.24
C LYS A 136 14.55 6.36 5.73
N GLU A 137 15.73 6.04 5.18
CA GLU A 137 15.97 5.91 3.74
C GLU A 137 15.61 4.50 3.25
N PRO A 138 15.28 4.34 1.95
CA PRO A 138 15.01 3.01 1.37
C PRO A 138 16.26 2.11 1.47
N LEU A 139 16.13 0.99 2.18
CA LEU A 139 17.12 -0.10 2.21
C LEU A 139 16.92 -1.03 0.99
N PRO A 140 17.97 -1.59 0.35
CA PRO A 140 19.31 -1.05 0.07
C PRO A 140 19.32 -0.26 -1.27
N SER A 141 20.38 0.52 -1.51
CA SER A 141 20.55 1.22 -2.78
C SER A 141 20.55 0.22 -3.95
N ARG A 142 19.71 0.47 -4.98
CA ARG A 142 19.87 -0.20 -6.27
C ARG A 142 21.26 0.15 -6.76
N ASN A 143 22.20 -0.78 -6.66
CA ASN A 143 23.53 -0.60 -7.24
C ASN A 143 23.33 -0.43 -8.77
N PRO A 144 23.60 0.74 -9.37
CA PRO A 144 23.26 1.01 -10.78
C PRO A 144 24.04 0.14 -11.79
N LYS A 145 24.91 -0.75 -11.32
CA LYS A 145 25.84 -1.57 -12.11
C LYS A 145 25.35 -2.97 -12.50
N LYS A 146 24.06 -3.28 -12.45
CA LYS A 146 23.54 -4.53 -13.05
C LYS A 146 22.34 -4.30 -13.94
N ARG A 147 22.58 -3.60 -15.05
CA ARG A 147 21.96 -3.99 -16.33
C ARG A 147 22.95 -4.98 -16.96
N LYS A 148 22.56 -6.26 -17.03
CA LYS A 148 23.21 -7.19 -17.98
C LYS A 148 22.65 -6.88 -19.36
#